data_AF-A0A0B2RD12-F1
#
_entry.id   AF-A0A0B2RD12-F1
#
_cell.length_a   1.000
_cell.length_b   1.000
_cell.length_c   1.000
_cell.angle_alpha   90.00
_cell.angle_beta   90.00
_cell.angle_gamma   90.00
#
_symmetry.space_group_name_H-M   'P 1'
#
loop_
_entity.id
_entity.type
_entity.pdbx_description
1 polymer ?
#
loop_
_entity_poly.entity_id
_entity_poly.type
_entity_poly.pdbx_seq_one_letter_code
_entity_poly.pdbx_strand_id
1 'polypeptide(L)'
;MVLFSIQHHGTHRVAFMFAPLLATWLLCISGIETVFWPVFVVATLAAIVRSQAVISATFSIVSQCCALNCFPPVKIVHTSSRIHGQIYAPEVNWILMCLCLAVTIGLRDIDMMGHACGLATTTIMFVTTCLMTLVMVIVWKQKIIKAII
;
A
#
# COMPACT_ATOMS: atom_id res chain seq x y z
N MET A 1 -1.62 3.66 13.08
CA MET A 1 -1.01 4.14 14.34
C MET A 1 -1.02 3.08 15.46
N VAL A 2 -2.08 2.29 15.65
CA VAL A 2 -2.11 1.17 16.65
C VAL A 2 -1.03 0.09 16.39
N LEU A 3 -0.66 -0.13 15.12
CA LEU A 3 0.36 -1.10 14.73
C LEU A 3 1.77 -0.77 15.27
N PHE A 4 2.09 0.52 15.47
CA PHE A 4 3.41 0.97 15.93
C PHE A 4 3.58 0.84 17.46
N SER A 5 2.47 0.86 18.21
CA SER A 5 2.50 0.60 19.66
C SER A 5 2.62 -0.89 20.00
N ILE A 6 2.30 -1.76 19.03
CA ILE A 6 2.45 -3.22 19.14
C ILE A 6 3.88 -3.69 18.78
N GLN A 7 4.64 -2.89 18.03
CA GLN A 7 6.02 -3.25 17.64
C GLN A 7 7.02 -3.27 18.81
N HIS A 8 6.74 -2.61 19.93
CA HIS A 8 7.62 -2.64 21.12
C HIS A 8 7.52 -3.95 21.93
N HIS A 9 6.58 -4.85 21.63
CA HIS A 9 6.35 -6.10 22.39
C HIS A 9 6.82 -7.40 21.71
N GLY A 10 7.75 -7.29 20.76
CA GLY A 10 8.55 -8.42 20.30
C GLY A 10 8.16 -8.95 18.92
N THR A 11 9.01 -8.65 17.95
CA THR A 11 9.03 -9.18 16.58
C THR A 11 8.87 -10.71 16.52
N HIS A 12 9.34 -11.44 17.54
CA HIS A 12 9.21 -12.89 17.66
C HIS A 12 7.76 -13.40 17.81
N ARG A 13 6.86 -12.66 18.48
CA ARG A 13 5.46 -13.10 18.62
C ARG A 13 4.65 -12.95 17.33
N VAL A 14 4.95 -11.92 16.54
CA VAL A 14 4.31 -11.73 15.22
C VAL A 14 4.79 -12.80 14.23
N ALA A 15 6.08 -13.13 14.25
CA ALA A 15 6.63 -14.25 13.47
C ALA A 15 5.99 -15.59 13.85
N PHE A 16 5.75 -15.83 15.14
CA PHE A 16 5.08 -17.04 15.61
C PHE A 16 3.60 -17.11 15.22
N MET A 17 2.89 -15.98 15.06
CA MET A 17 1.51 -15.96 14.54
C MET A 17 1.45 -16.18 13.02
N PHE A 18 2.50 -15.79 12.29
CA PHE A 18 2.62 -16.05 10.85
C PHE A 18 3.04 -17.50 10.53
N ALA A 19 3.76 -18.16 11.43
CA ALA A 19 4.20 -19.54 11.26
C ALA A 19 3.06 -20.55 10.99
N PRO A 20 1.95 -20.60 11.75
CA PRO A 20 0.84 -21.50 11.44
C PRO A 20 0.09 -21.11 10.16
N LEU A 21 -0.04 -19.82 9.85
CA LEU A 21 -0.61 -19.36 8.57
C LEU A 21 0.22 -19.84 7.37
N LEU A 22 1.55 -19.73 7.45
CA LEU A 22 2.47 -20.22 6.42
C LEU A 22 2.50 -21.75 6.35
N ALA A 23 2.44 -22.45 7.49
CA ALA A 23 2.38 -23.91 7.52
C ALA A 23 1.08 -24.44 6.91
N THR A 24 -0.07 -23.83 7.24
CA THR A 24 -1.36 -24.16 6.61
C THR A 24 -1.35 -23.83 5.13
N TRP A 25 -0.73 -22.72 4.72
CA TRP A 25 -0.58 -22.36 3.31
C TRP A 25 0.32 -23.33 2.53
N LEU A 26 1.45 -23.73 3.10
CA LEU A 26 2.37 -24.73 2.53
C LEU A 26 1.75 -26.12 2.43
N LEU A 27 0.99 -26.55 3.45
CA LEU A 27 0.23 -27.81 3.39
C LEU A 27 -0.87 -27.76 2.32
N CYS A 28 -1.49 -26.59 2.10
CA CYS A 28 -2.51 -26.41 1.06
C CYS A 28 -1.90 -26.42 -0.36
N ILE A 29 -0.68 -25.91 -0.53
CA ILE A 29 0.07 -25.98 -1.80
C ILE A 29 0.46 -27.43 -2.14
N SER A 30 0.65 -28.30 -1.15
CA SER A 30 1.11 -29.67 -1.38
C SER A 30 0.05 -30.60 -2.02
N GLY A 31 -1.23 -30.18 -2.10
CA GLY A 31 -2.36 -30.93 -2.68
C GLY A 31 -3.01 -30.26 -3.89
N ILE A 32 -2.19 -29.70 -4.80
CA ILE A 32 -2.59 -28.62 -5.71
C ILE A 32 -3.55 -29.00 -6.85
N GLU A 33 -3.78 -30.29 -7.09
CA GLU A 33 -4.59 -30.71 -8.25
C GLU A 33 -6.09 -30.46 -8.04
N THR A 34 -6.61 -30.62 -6.82
CA THR A 34 -8.05 -30.49 -6.53
C THR A 34 -8.46 -29.10 -6.02
N VAL A 35 -7.50 -28.27 -5.60
CA VAL A 35 -7.75 -26.97 -4.91
C VAL A 35 -7.40 -25.76 -5.79
N PHE A 36 -6.98 -25.99 -7.05
CA PHE A 36 -6.62 -24.91 -7.98
C PHE A 36 -7.77 -23.90 -8.18
N TRP A 37 -8.99 -24.40 -8.43
CA TRP A 37 -10.15 -23.55 -8.68
C TRP A 37 -10.53 -22.62 -7.51
N PRO A 38 -10.67 -23.13 -6.26
CA PRO A 38 -10.96 -22.25 -5.12
C PRO A 38 -9.80 -21.29 -4.81
N VAL A 39 -8.54 -21.70 -4.95
CA VAL A 39 -7.38 -20.80 -4.74
C VAL A 39 -7.36 -19.68 -5.77
N PHE A 40 -7.68 -19.97 -7.04
CA PHE A 40 -7.77 -18.95 -8.08
C PHE A 40 -8.85 -17.90 -7.79
N VAL A 41 -10.02 -18.33 -7.29
CA VAL A 41 -11.10 -17.42 -6.89
C VAL A 41 -10.66 -16.54 -5.74
N VAL A 42 -10.07 -17.11 -4.69
CA VAL A 42 -9.58 -16.34 -3.53
C VAL A 42 -8.48 -15.37 -3.92
N ALA A 43 -7.53 -15.78 -4.79
CA ALA A 43 -6.46 -14.92 -5.28
C ALA A 43 -7.00 -13.74 -6.10
N THR A 44 -8.00 -13.97 -6.95
CA THR A 44 -8.65 -12.91 -7.74
C THR A 44 -9.40 -11.93 -6.85
N LEU A 45 -10.16 -12.42 -5.86
CA LEU A 45 -10.84 -11.58 -4.88
C LEU A 45 -9.85 -10.74 -4.06
N ALA A 46 -8.73 -11.35 -3.64
CA ALA A 46 -7.66 -10.63 -2.95
C ALA A 46 -7.03 -9.53 -3.81
N ALA A 47 -6.83 -9.77 -5.12
CA ALA A 47 -6.33 -8.77 -6.06
C ALA A 47 -7.30 -7.58 -6.22
N ILE A 48 -8.62 -7.83 -6.22
CA ILE A 48 -9.64 -6.78 -6.28
C ILE A 48 -9.60 -5.93 -5.00
N VAL A 49 -9.60 -6.56 -3.82
CA VAL A 49 -9.53 -5.85 -2.53
C VAL A 49 -8.24 -5.03 -2.42
N ARG A 50 -7.11 -5.60 -2.86
CA ARG A 50 -5.82 -4.90 -2.91
C ARG A 50 -5.88 -3.65 -3.78
N SER A 51 -6.50 -3.73 -4.95
CA SER A 51 -6.63 -2.59 -5.87
C SER A 51 -7.50 -1.48 -5.27
N GLN A 52 -8.59 -1.84 -4.60
CA GLN A 52 -9.46 -0.89 -3.90
C GLN A 52 -8.73 -0.15 -2.77
N ALA A 53 -7.88 -0.86 -2.02
CA ALA A 53 -7.06 -0.25 -0.98
C ALA A 53 -6.08 0.79 -1.54
N VAL A 54 -5.47 0.52 -2.70
CA VAL A 54 -4.56 1.47 -3.37
C VAL A 54 -5.30 2.71 -3.84
N ILE A 55 -6.47 2.56 -4.49
CA ILE A 55 -7.29 3.69 -4.94
C ILE A 55 -7.65 4.60 -3.77
N SER A 56 -8.13 4.02 -2.66
CA SER A 56 -8.49 4.75 -1.44
C SER A 56 -7.29 5.44 -0.77
N ALA A 57 -6.12 4.78 -0.76
CA ALA A 57 -4.89 5.36 -0.24
C ALA A 57 -4.41 6.55 -1.09
N THR A 58 -4.41 6.44 -2.41
CA THR A 58 -4.04 7.54 -3.31
C THR A 58 -4.96 8.74 -3.11
N PHE A 59 -6.27 8.49 -3.01
CA PHE A 59 -7.24 9.53 -2.75
C PHE A 59 -6.97 10.27 -1.43
N SER A 60 -6.64 9.53 -0.37
CA SER A 60 -6.27 10.09 0.93
C SER A 60 -5.00 10.95 0.86
N ILE A 61 -3.98 10.52 0.12
CA ILE A 61 -2.74 11.27 -0.08
C ILE A 61 -3.00 12.56 -0.86
N VAL A 62 -3.78 12.50 -1.94
CA VAL A 62 -4.15 13.68 -2.73
C VAL A 62 -4.89 14.71 -1.86
N SER A 63 -5.83 14.26 -1.02
CA SER A 63 -6.51 15.14 -0.06
C SER A 63 -5.55 15.80 0.92
N GLN A 64 -4.54 15.08 1.41
CA GLN A 64 -3.51 15.63 2.31
C GLN A 64 -2.61 16.65 1.58
N CYS A 65 -2.21 16.36 0.33
CA CYS A 65 -1.41 17.28 -0.49
C CYS A 65 -2.15 18.58 -0.82
N CYS A 66 -3.45 18.52 -1.11
CA CYS A 66 -4.28 19.71 -1.32
C CYS A 66 -4.40 20.55 -0.04
N ALA A 67 -4.55 19.91 1.13
CA ALA A 67 -4.59 20.62 2.43
C ALA A 67 -3.26 21.34 2.74
N LEU A 68 -2.13 20.82 2.25
CA LEU A 68 -0.80 21.41 2.38
C LEU A 68 -0.51 22.54 1.37
N ASN A 69 -1.49 22.95 0.54
CA ASN A 69 -1.32 23.90 -0.58
C ASN A 69 -0.23 23.51 -1.61
N CYS A 70 0.29 22.27 -1.57
CA CYS A 70 1.27 21.76 -2.53
C CYS A 70 0.68 21.49 -3.92
N PHE A 71 -0.66 21.52 -4.06
CA PHE A 71 -1.36 21.39 -5.33
C PHE A 71 -2.38 22.53 -5.48
N PRO A 72 -2.36 23.28 -6.60
CA PRO A 72 -3.43 24.22 -6.91
C PRO A 72 -4.76 23.45 -7.05
N PRO A 73 -5.91 24.06 -6.71
CA PRO A 73 -7.20 23.38 -6.68
C PRO A 73 -7.47 22.75 -8.04
N VAL A 74 -7.49 21.42 -8.07
CA VAL A 74 -7.85 20.63 -9.26
C VAL A 74 -9.21 21.13 -9.71
N LYS A 75 -9.29 21.66 -10.93
CA LYS A 75 -10.50 22.27 -11.46
C LYS A 75 -11.60 21.22 -11.47
N ILE A 76 -12.53 21.37 -10.54
CA ILE A 76 -13.76 20.58 -10.44
C ILE A 76 -14.54 20.80 -11.73
N VAL A 77 -14.57 19.81 -12.62
CA VAL A 77 -15.55 19.81 -13.71
C VAL A 77 -16.94 19.72 -13.08
N HIS A 78 -17.67 20.82 -13.16
CA HIS A 78 -19.04 20.96 -12.68
C HIS A 78 -19.97 20.18 -13.61
N THR A 79 -20.20 18.89 -13.32
CA THR A 79 -21.41 18.20 -13.76
C THR A 79 -22.37 18.11 -12.57
N SER A 80 -23.21 19.13 -12.46
CA SER A 80 -24.40 19.26 -11.60
C SER A 80 -24.24 19.83 -10.17
N SER A 81 -25.04 20.88 -9.94
CA SER A 81 -25.23 21.62 -8.70
C SER A 81 -26.06 20.81 -7.70
N ARG A 82 -25.43 19.89 -6.96
CA ARG A 82 -25.96 19.33 -5.70
C ARG A 82 -24.95 18.35 -5.13
N ILE A 83 -24.51 18.61 -3.90
CA ILE A 83 -23.79 17.73 -2.95
C ILE A 83 -22.34 18.20 -2.70
N HIS A 84 -22.20 18.91 -1.58
CA HIS A 84 -21.01 19.58 -1.06
C HIS A 84 -20.18 18.67 -0.13
N GLY A 85 -20.18 17.35 -0.33
CA GLY A 85 -19.71 16.41 0.71
C GLY A 85 -19.20 15.05 0.26
N GLN A 86 -19.10 14.78 -1.04
CA GLN A 86 -18.44 13.58 -1.55
C GLN A 86 -17.28 14.01 -2.44
N ILE A 87 -16.08 13.93 -1.88
CA ILE A 87 -14.85 14.16 -2.61
C ILE A 87 -14.63 12.90 -3.48
N TYR A 88 -15.31 12.83 -4.63
CA TYR A 88 -15.06 11.85 -5.69
C TYR A 88 -14.58 12.66 -6.89
N ALA A 89 -13.26 12.69 -7.11
CA ALA A 89 -12.66 13.39 -8.23
C ALA A 89 -12.51 12.39 -9.41
N PRO A 90 -13.36 12.45 -10.45
CA PRO A 90 -13.32 11.50 -11.57
C PRO A 90 -11.97 11.53 -12.31
N GLU A 91 -11.29 12.67 -12.32
CA GLU A 91 -9.94 12.87 -12.88
C GLU A 91 -8.88 11.96 -12.23
N VAL A 92 -8.93 11.79 -10.90
CA VAL A 92 -7.94 10.98 -10.17
C VAL A 92 -8.06 9.50 -10.55
N ASN A 93 -9.30 9.02 -10.74
CA ASN A 93 -9.53 7.65 -11.20
C ASN A 93 -9.02 7.43 -12.62
N TRP A 94 -9.17 8.43 -13.50
CA TRP A 94 -8.65 8.38 -14.87
C TRP A 94 -7.12 8.39 -14.92
N ILE A 95 -6.48 9.22 -14.09
CA ILE A 95 -5.01 9.22 -13.93
C ILE A 95 -4.52 7.86 -13.41
N LEU A 96 -5.22 7.27 -12.42
CA LEU A 96 -4.88 5.93 -11.92
C LEU A 96 -4.98 4.86 -13.00
N MET A 97 -6.03 4.92 -13.82
CA MET A 97 -6.23 4.01 -14.95
C MET A 97 -5.11 4.16 -15.98
N CYS A 98 -4.79 5.39 -16.39
CA CYS A 98 -3.68 5.66 -17.32
C CYS A 98 -2.33 5.21 -16.78
N LEU A 99 -2.04 5.45 -15.50
CA LEU A 99 -0.78 5.04 -14.87
C LEU A 99 -0.65 3.51 -14.84
N CYS A 100 -1.73 2.82 -14.44
CA CYS A 100 -1.76 1.35 -14.44
C CYS A 100 -1.53 0.80 -15.86
N LEU A 101 -2.23 1.36 -16.86
CA LEU A 101 -2.08 0.97 -18.27
C LEU A 101 -0.66 1.21 -18.78
N ALA A 102 -0.05 2.35 -18.44
CA ALA A 102 1.31 2.69 -18.83
C ALA A 102 2.33 1.71 -18.25
N VAL A 103 2.16 1.28 -17.00
CA VAL A 103 3.02 0.26 -16.38
C VAL A 103 2.83 -1.10 -17.05
N THR A 104 1.58 -1.52 -17.30
CA THR A 104 1.29 -2.80 -17.98
C THR A 104 1.82 -2.84 -19.42
N ILE A 105 1.78 -1.72 -20.15
CA ILE A 105 2.31 -1.63 -21.51
C ILE A 105 3.84 -1.54 -21.50
N GLY A 106 4.42 -0.77 -20.58
CA GLY A 106 5.86 -0.56 -20.47
C GLY A 106 6.62 -1.81 -19.99
N LEU A 107 6.03 -2.57 -19.07
CA LEU A 107 6.51 -3.87 -18.62
C LEU A 107 5.61 -4.94 -19.21
N ARG A 108 5.80 -5.22 -20.50
CA ARG A 108 5.07 -6.26 -21.26
C ARG A 108 5.29 -7.68 -20.70
N ASP A 109 6.21 -7.84 -19.75
CA ASP A 109 6.61 -9.10 -19.13
C ASP A 109 6.23 -9.16 -17.64
N ILE A 110 5.57 -10.24 -17.23
CA ILE A 110 5.04 -10.44 -15.87
C ILE A 110 6.18 -10.68 -14.85
N ASP A 111 7.27 -11.30 -15.27
CA ASP A 111 8.40 -11.63 -14.40
C ASP A 111 9.14 -10.35 -13.99
N MET A 112 9.43 -9.50 -14.97
CA MET A 112 10.07 -8.21 -14.73
C MET A 112 9.17 -7.25 -13.94
N MET A 113 7.84 -7.31 -14.13
CA MET A 113 6.89 -6.54 -13.34
C MET A 113 6.91 -6.94 -11.85
N GLY A 114 7.02 -8.23 -11.56
CA GLY A 114 7.16 -8.74 -10.19
C GLY A 114 8.42 -8.23 -9.50
N HIS A 115 9.57 -8.34 -10.17
CA HIS A 115 10.85 -7.84 -9.66
C HIS A 115 10.83 -6.33 -9.41
N ALA A 116 10.31 -5.54 -10.36
CA ALA A 116 10.23 -4.09 -10.25
C ALA A 116 9.33 -3.64 -9.08
N CYS A 117 8.13 -4.23 -8.93
CA CYS A 117 7.23 -3.92 -7.82
C CYS A 117 7.83 -4.29 -6.45
N GLY A 118 8.57 -5.40 -6.38
CA GLY A 118 9.28 -5.83 -5.16
C GLY A 118 10.36 -4.83 -4.74
N LEU A 119 11.21 -4.41 -5.69
CA LEU A 119 12.24 -3.39 -5.44
C LEU A 119 11.62 -2.05 -5.03
N ALA A 120 10.61 -1.58 -5.77
CA ALA A 120 9.93 -0.31 -5.46
C ALA A 120 9.31 -0.31 -4.05
N THR A 121 8.67 -1.40 -3.64
CA THR A 121 8.08 -1.55 -2.29
C THR A 121 9.17 -1.56 -1.22
N THR A 122 10.30 -2.22 -1.46
CA THR A 122 11.41 -2.25 -0.50
C THR A 122 12.05 -0.87 -0.34
N THR A 123 12.25 -0.14 -1.44
CA THR A 123 12.82 1.21 -1.41
C THR A 123 11.90 2.19 -0.69
N ILE A 124 10.59 2.18 -0.94
CA ILE A 124 9.67 3.11 -0.25
C ILE A 124 9.59 2.81 1.25
N MET A 125 9.63 1.53 1.65
CA MET A 125 9.71 1.15 3.05
C MET A 125 11.01 1.60 3.71
N PHE A 126 12.14 1.46 3.02
CA PHE A 126 13.43 1.93 3.53
C PHE A 126 13.44 3.46 3.72
N VAL A 127 13.03 4.20 2.69
CA VAL A 127 12.99 5.68 2.73
C VAL A 127 12.06 6.19 3.83
N THR A 128 10.87 5.61 3.98
CA THR A 128 9.93 6.00 5.05
C THR A 128 10.47 5.69 6.44
N THR A 129 11.18 4.58 6.61
CA THR A 129 11.86 4.24 7.87
C THR A 129 12.94 5.27 8.19
N CYS A 130 13.83 5.56 7.24
CA CYS A 130 14.88 6.57 7.43
C CYS A 130 14.31 7.95 7.74
N LEU A 131 13.26 8.38 7.03
CA LEU A 131 12.62 9.67 7.24
C LEU A 131 11.99 9.75 8.64
N MET A 132 11.27 8.71 9.08
CA MET A 132 10.67 8.66 10.42
C MET A 132 11.74 8.69 11.51
N THR A 133 12.84 7.96 11.34
CA THR A 133 13.97 7.99 12.28
C THR A 133 14.59 9.39 12.36
N LEU A 134 14.81 10.06 11.22
CA LEU A 134 15.34 11.43 11.19
C LEU A 134 14.40 12.43 11.89
N VAL A 135 13.09 12.34 11.65
CA VAL A 135 12.08 13.20 12.30
C VAL A 135 12.10 13.03 13.81
N MET A 136 12.16 11.79 14.32
CA MET A 136 12.25 11.53 15.77
C MET A 136 13.53 12.10 16.41
N VAL A 137 14.66 12.05 15.70
CA VAL A 137 15.94 12.57 16.19
C VAL A 137 15.96 14.11 16.19
N ILE A 138 15.44 14.75 15.14
CA ILE A 138 15.49 16.21 14.97
C ILE A 138 14.43 16.91 15.84
N VAL A 139 13.18 16.42 15.82
CA VAL A 139 12.05 17.09 16.49
C VAL A 139 12.00 16.75 17.99
N TRP A 140 12.32 15.52 18.37
CA TRP A 140 12.14 15.03 19.74
C TRP A 140 13.40 15.04 20.61
N LYS A 141 14.56 15.44 20.07
CA LYS A 141 15.86 15.54 20.79
C LYS A 141 16.21 14.28 21.61
N GLN A 142 15.65 13.12 21.27
CA GLN A 142 15.96 11.87 21.96
C GLN A 142 17.33 11.37 21.49
N LYS A 143 18.18 10.96 22.44
CA LYS A 143 19.52 10.42 22.14
C LYS A 143 19.37 9.21 21.21
N ILE A 144 20.10 9.22 20.08
CA ILE A 144 20.07 8.24 18.98
C ILE A 144 20.02 6.78 19.45
N ILE A 145 20.63 6.48 20.60
CA ILE A 145 20.71 5.15 21.22
C ILE A 145 19.34 4.59 21.64
N LYS A 146 18.33 5.42 21.99
CA LYS A 146 16.97 4.95 22.37
C LYS A 146 15.99 4.80 21.20
N ALA A 147 16.35 5.25 20.00
CA ALA A 147 15.49 5.19 18.82
C ALA A 147 15.87 4.04 17.87
N ILE A 148 17.09 3.50 18.01
CA ILE A 148 17.65 2.41 17.20
C ILE A 148 17.60 1.06 17.94
N ILE A 149 17.54 1.09 19.28
CA ILE A 149 17.34 -0.07 20.16
C ILE A 149 15.86 -0.13 20.58
#